data_AF-A0A8T5S824-F1
#
_entry.id   AF-A0A8T5S824-F1
#
_cell.length_a   1.000
_cell.length_b   1.000
_cell.length_c   1.000
_cell.angle_alpha   90.00
_cell.angle_beta   90.00
_cell.angle_gamma   90.00
#
_symmetry.space_group_name_H-M   'P 1'
#
loop_
_entity.id
_entity.type
_entity.pdbx_description
1 polymer ?
#
loop_
_entity_poly.entity_id
_entity_poly.type
_entity_poly.pdbx_seq_one_letter_code
_entity_poly.pdbx_strand_id
1 'polypeptide(L)'
;MGRRKRKQVSPKRVKRVPKIFTCPECGEKSVKVTDIKKKGAFATVKCGNCELEKEVLVNSISEPVDAFGDFIDIFYADQELQRLEKRIQKLKIDNEWGELALSYSILADLCKVKAGILLEEDEVDLDEVSNWKMKSEEFKRLEKDALLKLDTEELDRGVRTDEESLFTESETKIKKERKINDIFDDPGFLEF
;
A
#
# COMPACT_ATOMS: atom_id res chain seq x y z
N MET A 1 55.70 32.69 19.81
CA MET A 1 54.71 31.63 20.09
C MET A 1 53.51 31.79 19.16
N GLY A 2 53.42 30.97 18.10
CA GLY A 2 52.36 31.09 17.08
C GLY A 2 51.06 30.41 17.53
N ARG A 3 49.97 31.18 17.61
CA ARG A 3 48.63 30.67 17.96
C ARG A 3 48.10 29.86 16.78
N ARG A 4 47.98 28.53 16.91
CA ARG A 4 47.36 27.67 15.87
C ARG A 4 45.92 28.14 15.61
N LYS A 5 45.63 28.61 14.40
CA LYS A 5 44.26 28.91 13.96
C LYS A 5 43.42 27.63 14.05
N ARG A 6 42.34 27.67 14.84
CA ARG A 6 41.34 26.59 14.88
C ARG A 6 40.72 26.44 13.50
N LYS A 7 40.66 25.21 13.00
CA LYS A 7 40.01 24.87 11.73
C LYS A 7 38.53 25.23 11.84
N GLN A 8 38.08 26.17 11.02
CA GLN A 8 36.69 26.60 10.98
C GLN A 8 35.86 25.45 10.39
N VAL A 9 34.90 24.93 11.16
CA VAL A 9 34.02 23.85 10.69
C VAL A 9 33.05 24.48 9.70
N SER A 10 33.16 24.11 8.43
CA SER A 10 32.21 24.55 7.41
C SER A 10 30.83 23.98 7.72
N PRO A 11 29.76 24.80 7.78
CA PRO A 11 28.42 24.28 8.02
C PRO A 11 28.02 23.32 6.91
N LYS A 12 27.55 22.12 7.28
CA LYS A 12 27.03 21.14 6.32
C LYS A 12 25.74 21.68 5.70
N ARG A 13 25.62 21.58 4.37
CA ARG A 13 24.37 21.93 3.68
C ARG A 13 23.28 20.96 4.13
N VAL A 14 22.14 21.52 4.54
CA VAL A 14 20.93 20.74 4.84
C VAL A 14 20.41 20.13 3.54
N LYS A 15 20.19 18.82 3.53
CA LYS A 15 19.59 18.11 2.38
C LYS A 15 18.16 18.60 2.21
N ARG A 16 17.73 18.85 0.97
CA ARG A 16 16.36 19.27 0.65
C ARG A 16 15.63 18.09 0.02
N VAL A 17 14.33 17.99 0.29
CA VAL A 17 13.45 17.04 -0.40
C VAL A 17 13.44 17.32 -1.92
N PRO A 18 13.41 16.26 -2.74
CA PRO A 18 13.32 16.40 -4.19
C PRO A 18 11.98 17.02 -4.58
N LYS A 19 11.98 17.76 -5.70
CA LYS A 19 10.78 18.40 -6.27
C LYS A 19 10.36 17.79 -7.62
N ILE A 20 11.16 16.87 -8.13
CA ILE A 20 10.99 16.22 -9.42
C ILE A 20 11.03 14.72 -9.15
N PHE A 21 10.00 14.01 -9.60
CA PHE A 21 9.83 12.58 -9.36
C PHE A 21 9.87 11.78 -10.66
N THR A 22 10.03 10.47 -10.53
CA THR A 22 10.00 9.49 -11.63
C THR A 22 8.56 9.15 -12.00
N CYS A 23 8.22 9.21 -13.28
CA CYS A 23 6.90 8.82 -13.75
C CYS A 23 6.75 7.29 -13.73
N PRO A 24 5.64 6.73 -13.19
CA PRO A 24 5.40 5.28 -13.20
C PRO A 24 5.10 4.72 -14.59
N GLU A 25 4.63 5.55 -15.53
CA GLU A 25 4.26 5.10 -16.88
C GLU A 25 5.43 5.17 -17.87
N CYS A 26 6.20 6.27 -17.89
CA CYS A 26 7.31 6.44 -18.84
C CYS A 26 8.71 6.26 -18.24
N GLY A 27 8.83 6.08 -16.93
CA GLY A 27 10.13 5.89 -16.24
C GLY A 27 11.01 7.15 -16.16
N GLU A 28 10.62 8.26 -16.80
CA GLU A 28 11.42 9.49 -16.82
C GLU A 28 11.22 10.36 -15.56
N LYS A 29 12.27 11.11 -15.18
CA LYS A 29 12.26 12.07 -14.06
C LYS A 29 11.66 13.41 -14.48
N SER A 30 10.38 13.42 -14.84
CA SER A 30 9.69 14.60 -15.38
C SER A 30 8.38 14.96 -14.66
N VAL A 31 8.04 14.26 -13.56
CA VAL A 31 6.83 14.53 -12.78
C VAL A 31 7.04 15.76 -11.89
N LYS A 32 6.13 16.73 -12.00
CA LYS A 32 6.09 17.94 -11.18
C LYS A 32 4.72 18.06 -10.51
N VAL A 33 4.73 18.42 -9.24
CA VAL A 33 3.51 18.72 -8.47
C VAL A 33 3.32 20.23 -8.45
N THR A 34 2.16 20.70 -8.92
CA THR A 34 1.78 22.12 -8.90
C THR A 34 0.67 22.38 -7.87
N ASP A 35 0.53 23.67 -7.49
CA ASP A 35 -0.65 24.21 -6.79
C ASP A 35 -0.93 23.84 -5.32
N ILE A 36 0.04 23.28 -4.60
CA ILE A 36 -0.04 22.93 -3.16
C ILE A 36 -0.47 24.10 -2.23
N LYS A 37 -0.29 25.38 -2.64
CA LYS A 37 -0.29 26.52 -1.68
C LYS A 37 -1.27 27.65 -1.94
N LYS A 38 -2.10 27.60 -2.98
CA LYS A 38 -2.79 28.82 -3.43
C LYS A 38 -4.27 28.95 -3.12
N LYS A 39 -5.03 27.87 -2.85
CA LYS A 39 -6.43 27.95 -2.34
C LYS A 39 -7.20 26.63 -2.18
N GLY A 40 -6.71 25.48 -2.62
CA GLY A 40 -7.51 24.24 -2.68
C GLY A 40 -6.93 23.10 -1.85
N ALA A 41 -7.80 22.19 -1.44
CA ALA A 41 -7.46 20.88 -0.90
C ALA A 41 -6.91 19.92 -1.98
N PHE A 42 -6.40 20.46 -3.10
CA PHE A 42 -6.05 19.69 -4.30
C PHE A 42 -4.66 20.10 -4.79
N ALA A 43 -3.85 19.13 -5.19
CA ALA A 43 -2.62 19.33 -5.92
C ALA A 43 -2.69 18.59 -7.26
N THR A 44 -2.20 19.23 -8.31
CA THR A 44 -2.17 18.64 -9.64
C THR A 44 -0.78 18.05 -9.88
N VAL A 45 -0.73 16.75 -10.16
CA VAL A 45 0.49 16.03 -10.52
C VAL A 45 0.54 15.92 -12.03
N LYS A 46 1.55 16.53 -12.67
CA LYS A 46 1.72 16.50 -14.13
C LYS A 46 3.05 15.90 -14.53
N CYS A 47 3.05 14.97 -15.47
CA CYS A 47 4.25 14.46 -16.12
C CYS A 47 4.57 15.28 -17.38
N GLY A 48 5.80 15.77 -17.49
CA GLY A 48 6.22 16.55 -18.67
C GLY A 48 6.57 15.74 -19.93
N ASN A 49 6.54 14.39 -19.87
CA ASN A 49 6.92 13.52 -21.00
C ASN A 49 5.71 12.77 -21.59
N CYS A 50 4.94 12.06 -20.77
CA CYS A 50 3.75 11.33 -21.19
C CYS A 50 2.43 12.09 -21.01
N GLU A 51 2.48 13.36 -20.57
CA GLU A 51 1.30 14.23 -20.35
C GLU A 51 0.26 13.69 -19.34
N LEU A 52 0.63 12.72 -18.50
CA LEU A 52 -0.23 12.29 -17.39
C LEU A 52 -0.53 13.44 -16.44
N GLU A 53 -1.81 13.64 -16.18
CA GLU A 53 -2.32 14.64 -15.25
C GLU A 53 -3.33 13.97 -14.33
N LYS A 54 -3.15 14.12 -13.01
CA LYS A 54 -4.13 13.72 -12.00
C LYS A 54 -4.21 14.78 -10.91
N GLU A 55 -5.42 14.99 -10.42
CA GLU A 55 -5.68 15.80 -9.24
C GLU A 55 -5.75 14.89 -8.01
N VAL A 56 -5.07 15.31 -6.95
CA VAL A 56 -4.97 14.54 -5.71
C VAL A 56 -5.36 15.44 -4.55
N LEU A 57 -6.12 14.90 -3.61
CA LEU A 57 -6.49 15.60 -2.38
C LEU A 57 -5.28 15.76 -1.47
N VAL A 58 -4.98 16.98 -1.04
CA VAL A 58 -3.83 17.25 -0.18
C VAL A 58 -4.13 18.27 0.92
N ASN A 59 -3.61 17.98 2.10
CA ASN A 59 -3.73 18.83 3.29
C ASN A 59 -2.75 20.01 3.27
N SER A 60 -3.00 21.03 4.10
CA SER A 60 -2.15 22.23 4.18
C SER A 60 -0.72 22.00 4.69
N ILE A 61 -0.48 20.88 5.38
CA ILE A 61 0.83 20.48 5.93
C ILE A 61 1.62 19.65 4.91
N SER A 62 0.97 19.17 3.86
CA SER A 62 1.57 18.23 2.92
C SER A 62 2.75 18.80 2.14
N GLU A 63 3.68 17.92 1.84
CA GLU A 63 4.81 18.17 0.98
C GLU A 63 4.53 17.64 -0.45
N PRO A 64 5.24 18.13 -1.48
CA PRO A 64 5.11 17.59 -2.84
C PRO A 64 5.41 16.09 -2.94
N VAL A 65 6.14 15.53 -1.96
CA VAL A 65 6.42 14.10 -1.87
C VAL A 65 5.15 13.32 -1.50
N ASP A 66 4.34 13.85 -0.59
CA ASP A 66 3.10 13.19 -0.11
C ASP A 66 2.09 13.09 -1.26
N ALA A 67 1.86 14.20 -1.97
CA ALA A 67 0.98 14.24 -3.14
C ALA A 67 1.43 13.29 -4.27
N PHE A 68 2.74 13.07 -4.41
CA PHE A 68 3.28 12.10 -5.36
C PHE A 68 3.10 10.65 -4.87
N GLY A 69 3.16 10.41 -3.56
CA GLY A 69 2.85 9.10 -2.96
C GLY A 69 1.40 8.72 -3.20
N ASP A 70 0.47 9.61 -2.87
CA ASP A 70 -0.96 9.41 -3.11
C ASP A 70 -1.27 9.16 -4.61
N PHE A 71 -0.56 9.87 -5.51
CA PHE A 71 -0.67 9.64 -6.95
C PHE A 71 -0.24 8.21 -7.36
N ILE A 72 0.87 7.70 -6.80
CA ILE A 72 1.35 6.34 -7.05
C ILE A 72 0.33 5.32 -6.56
N ASP A 73 -0.20 5.51 -5.36
CA ASP A 73 -1.16 4.58 -4.76
C ASP A 73 -2.43 4.48 -5.62
N ILE A 74 -2.94 5.62 -6.11
CA ILE A 74 -4.07 5.65 -7.05
C ILE A 74 -3.71 4.99 -8.40
N PHE A 75 -2.49 5.21 -8.90
CA PHE A 75 -2.06 4.64 -10.18
C PHE A 75 -1.97 3.11 -10.13
N TYR A 76 -1.46 2.54 -9.04
CA TYR A 76 -1.27 1.09 -8.90
C TYR A 76 -2.43 0.35 -8.22
N ALA A 77 -3.45 1.06 -7.72
CA ALA A 77 -4.60 0.45 -7.05
C ALA A 77 -5.24 -0.71 -7.84
N ASP A 78 -5.46 -0.53 -9.15
CA ASP A 78 -6.07 -1.57 -9.99
C ASP A 78 -5.15 -2.80 -10.16
N GLN A 79 -3.84 -2.58 -10.25
CA GLN A 79 -2.87 -3.68 -10.30
C GLN A 79 -2.81 -4.44 -8.96
N GLU A 80 -2.90 -3.73 -7.84
CA GLU A 80 -2.97 -4.32 -6.51
C GLU A 80 -4.24 -5.15 -6.31
N LEU A 81 -5.39 -4.66 -6.77
CA LEU A 81 -6.65 -5.42 -6.75
C LEU A 81 -6.48 -6.77 -7.48
N GLN A 82 -5.95 -6.75 -8.70
CA GLN A 82 -5.72 -7.98 -9.48
C GLN A 82 -4.73 -8.93 -8.79
N ARG A 83 -3.68 -8.39 -8.19
CA ARG A 83 -2.68 -9.18 -7.46
C ARG A 83 -3.28 -9.85 -6.23
N LEU A 84 -4.08 -9.10 -5.45
CA LEU A 84 -4.75 -9.60 -4.25
C LEU A 84 -5.79 -10.67 -4.59
N GLU A 85 -6.56 -10.50 -5.65
CA GLU A 85 -7.53 -11.51 -6.11
C GLU A 85 -6.84 -12.83 -6.45
N LYS A 86 -5.74 -12.80 -7.21
CA LYS A 86 -4.94 -14.00 -7.52
C LYS A 86 -4.37 -14.63 -6.25
N ARG A 87 -3.90 -13.80 -5.31
CA ARG A 87 -3.37 -14.27 -4.02
C ARG A 87 -4.44 -14.95 -3.19
N ILE A 88 -5.65 -14.39 -3.10
CA ILE A 88 -6.79 -14.97 -2.39
C ILE A 88 -7.14 -16.35 -2.94
N GLN A 89 -7.14 -16.52 -4.27
CA GLN A 89 -7.39 -17.82 -4.87
C GLN A 89 -6.37 -18.88 -4.41
N LYS A 90 -5.08 -18.51 -4.34
CA LYS A 90 -4.02 -19.39 -3.82
C LYS A 90 -4.18 -19.67 -2.33
N LEU A 91 -4.40 -18.64 -1.52
CA LEU A 91 -4.56 -18.77 -0.06
C LEU A 91 -5.78 -19.62 0.33
N LYS A 92 -6.86 -19.55 -0.46
CA LYS A 92 -8.03 -20.42 -0.30
C LYS A 92 -7.71 -21.90 -0.50
N ILE A 93 -6.78 -22.23 -1.41
CA ILE A 93 -6.35 -23.61 -1.66
C ILE A 93 -5.45 -24.07 -0.50
N ASP A 94 -4.57 -23.19 -0.04
CA ASP A 94 -3.59 -23.49 1.00
C ASP A 94 -4.17 -23.44 2.43
N ASN A 95 -5.44 -23.03 2.59
CA ASN A 95 -6.15 -22.84 3.87
C ASN A 95 -5.43 -21.90 4.85
N GLU A 96 -4.73 -20.88 4.36
CA GLU A 96 -4.06 -19.89 5.20
C GLU A 96 -5.02 -18.77 5.60
N TRP A 97 -5.84 -19.01 6.61
CA TRP A 97 -6.91 -18.09 7.03
C TRP A 97 -6.40 -16.71 7.48
N GLY A 98 -5.24 -16.64 8.14
CA GLY A 98 -4.68 -15.36 8.61
C GLY A 98 -4.24 -14.44 7.46
N GLU A 99 -3.48 -14.96 6.49
CA GLU A 99 -3.11 -14.19 5.29
C GLU A 99 -4.34 -13.83 4.45
N LEU A 100 -5.32 -14.74 4.40
CA LEU A 100 -6.56 -14.56 3.67
C LEU A 100 -7.43 -13.45 4.31
N ALA A 101 -7.55 -13.41 5.63
CA ALA A 101 -8.22 -12.33 6.35
C ALA A 101 -7.56 -10.97 6.07
N LEU A 102 -6.23 -10.89 6.16
CA LEU A 102 -5.48 -9.69 5.86
C LEU A 102 -5.70 -9.22 4.40
N SER A 103 -5.70 -10.14 3.45
CA SER A 103 -5.98 -9.80 2.05
C SER A 103 -7.39 -9.25 1.83
N TYR A 104 -8.39 -9.75 2.57
CA TYR A 104 -9.75 -9.21 2.52
C TYR A 104 -9.88 -7.84 3.16
N SER A 105 -9.18 -7.58 4.28
CA SER A 105 -9.13 -6.25 4.89
C SER A 105 -8.58 -5.22 3.89
N ILE A 106 -7.48 -5.55 3.20
CA ILE A 106 -6.87 -4.64 2.21
C ILE A 106 -7.83 -4.39 1.03
N LEU A 107 -8.45 -5.44 0.48
CA LEU A 107 -9.45 -5.28 -0.60
C LEU A 107 -10.64 -4.43 -0.17
N ALA A 108 -11.12 -4.58 1.07
CA ALA A 108 -12.22 -3.79 1.59
C ALA A 108 -11.85 -2.30 1.66
N ASP A 109 -10.62 -1.97 2.05
CA ASP A 109 -10.14 -0.59 2.11
C ASP A 109 -9.94 0.00 0.71
N LEU A 110 -9.35 -0.75 -0.22
CA LEU A 110 -9.23 -0.33 -1.63
C LEU A 110 -10.60 -0.07 -2.28
N CYS A 111 -11.61 -0.91 -2.01
CA CYS A 111 -12.96 -0.68 -2.50
C CYS A 111 -13.59 0.62 -1.96
N LYS A 112 -13.30 0.99 -0.71
CA LYS A 112 -13.79 2.27 -0.15
C LYS A 112 -13.08 3.46 -0.79
N VAL A 113 -11.77 3.37 -0.98
CA VAL A 113 -10.99 4.43 -1.64
C VAL A 113 -11.52 4.63 -3.06
N LYS A 114 -11.74 3.55 -3.81
CA LYS A 114 -12.30 3.60 -5.17
C LYS A 114 -13.72 4.19 -5.20
N ALA A 115 -14.56 3.83 -4.23
CA ALA A 115 -15.88 4.45 -4.08
C ALA A 115 -15.79 5.94 -3.73
N GLY A 116 -14.75 6.38 -3.02
CA GLY A 116 -14.47 7.79 -2.73
C GLY A 116 -14.05 8.56 -3.98
N ILE A 117 -13.11 8.01 -4.75
CA ILE A 117 -12.64 8.61 -6.01
C ILE A 117 -13.80 8.80 -6.99
N LEU A 118 -14.64 7.79 -7.19
CA LEU A 118 -15.81 7.88 -8.08
C LEU A 118 -16.85 8.90 -7.63
N LEU A 119 -16.90 9.26 -6.34
CA LEU A 119 -17.77 10.33 -5.84
C LEU A 119 -17.22 11.73 -6.12
N GLU A 120 -15.92 11.84 -6.40
CA GLU A 120 -15.23 13.11 -6.67
C GLU A 120 -15.16 13.45 -8.16
N GLU A 121 -15.42 12.48 -9.05
CA GLU A 121 -15.47 12.70 -10.49
C GLU A 121 -16.66 13.61 -10.90
N ASP A 122 -16.48 14.41 -11.96
CA ASP A 122 -17.48 15.40 -12.41
C ASP A 122 -18.81 14.75 -12.85
N GLU A 123 -18.76 13.52 -13.35
CA GLU A 123 -19.92 12.70 -13.73
C GLU A 123 -20.04 11.49 -12.79
N VAL A 124 -20.79 11.65 -11.70
CA VAL A 124 -20.91 10.61 -10.67
C VAL A 124 -21.94 9.55 -11.07
N ASP A 125 -21.47 8.34 -11.36
CA ASP A 125 -22.30 7.15 -11.50
C ASP A 125 -22.60 6.52 -10.13
N LEU A 126 -23.75 6.90 -9.54
CA LEU A 126 -24.18 6.46 -8.21
C LEU A 126 -24.31 4.93 -8.08
N ASP A 127 -24.66 4.24 -9.17
CA ASP A 127 -24.79 2.79 -9.20
C ASP A 127 -23.41 2.11 -9.03
N GLU A 128 -22.37 2.63 -9.68
CA GLU A 128 -21.01 2.11 -9.55
C GLU A 128 -20.47 2.32 -8.14
N VAL A 129 -20.69 3.50 -7.57
CA VAL A 129 -20.33 3.81 -6.17
C VAL A 129 -21.02 2.83 -5.21
N SER A 130 -22.31 2.56 -5.42
CA SER A 130 -23.06 1.58 -4.62
C SER A 130 -22.46 0.18 -4.75
N ASN A 131 -22.11 -0.25 -5.97
CA ASN A 131 -21.49 -1.54 -6.22
C ASN A 131 -20.15 -1.69 -5.48
N TRP A 132 -19.29 -0.66 -5.47
CA TRP A 132 -18.04 -0.67 -4.73
C TRP A 132 -18.24 -0.70 -3.21
N LYS A 133 -19.25 0.03 -2.71
CA LYS A 133 -19.64 -0.05 -1.29
C LYS A 133 -20.10 -1.45 -0.91
N MET A 134 -20.96 -2.07 -1.71
CA MET A 134 -21.41 -3.45 -1.51
C MET A 134 -20.25 -4.43 -1.50
N LYS A 135 -19.34 -4.35 -2.48
CA LYS A 135 -18.11 -5.17 -2.51
C LYS A 135 -17.27 -4.99 -1.24
N SER A 136 -17.11 -3.76 -0.76
CA SER A 136 -16.36 -3.49 0.47
C SER A 136 -16.98 -4.16 1.70
N GLU A 137 -18.31 -4.22 1.78
CA GLU A 137 -19.02 -4.89 2.85
C GLU A 137 -18.90 -6.42 2.74
N GLU A 138 -18.96 -6.96 1.53
CA GLU A 138 -18.74 -8.38 1.25
C GLU A 138 -17.35 -8.82 1.71
N PHE A 139 -16.29 -8.08 1.36
CA PHE A 139 -14.93 -8.40 1.79
C PHE A 139 -14.78 -8.35 3.33
N LYS A 140 -15.41 -7.39 4.01
CA LYS A 140 -15.44 -7.35 5.49
C LYS A 140 -16.16 -8.55 6.10
N ARG A 141 -17.19 -9.09 5.44
CA ARG A 141 -17.86 -10.32 5.91
C ARG A 141 -16.93 -11.52 5.75
N LEU A 142 -16.30 -11.65 4.59
CA LEU A 142 -15.34 -12.72 4.31
C LEU A 142 -14.12 -12.68 5.22
N GLU A 143 -13.64 -11.49 5.60
CA GLU A 143 -12.60 -11.29 6.60
C GLU A 143 -13.01 -11.87 7.95
N LYS A 144 -14.20 -11.53 8.45
CA LYS A 144 -14.72 -12.07 9.72
C LYS A 144 -14.90 -13.58 9.67
N ASP A 145 -15.38 -14.11 8.55
CA ASP A 145 -15.53 -15.55 8.36
C ASP A 145 -14.16 -16.26 8.36
N ALA A 146 -13.13 -15.63 7.79
CA ALA A 146 -11.76 -16.14 7.80
C ALA A 146 -11.16 -16.12 9.20
N LEU A 147 -11.34 -15.03 9.95
CA LEU A 147 -10.90 -14.93 11.35
C LEU A 147 -11.60 -15.95 12.23
N LEU A 148 -12.91 -16.15 12.07
CA LEU A 148 -13.65 -17.16 12.83
C LEU A 148 -13.13 -18.57 12.55
N LYS A 149 -12.75 -18.87 11.30
CA LYS A 149 -12.12 -20.16 10.97
C LYS A 149 -10.74 -20.30 11.60
N LEU A 150 -9.94 -19.24 11.60
CA LEU A 150 -8.65 -19.22 12.27
C LEU A 150 -8.82 -19.48 13.78
N ASP A 151 -9.76 -18.79 14.44
CA ASP A 151 -10.07 -18.98 15.85
C ASP A 151 -10.52 -20.43 16.12
N THR A 152 -11.34 -21.02 15.25
CA THR A 152 -11.75 -22.43 15.39
C THR A 152 -10.57 -23.39 15.25
N GLU A 153 -9.65 -23.13 14.31
CA GLU A 153 -8.44 -23.94 14.17
C GLU A 153 -7.50 -23.81 15.37
N GLU A 154 -7.41 -22.62 15.98
CA GLU A 154 -6.63 -22.40 17.19
C GLU A 154 -7.24 -23.10 18.41
N LEU A 155 -8.57 -23.05 18.55
CA LEU A 155 -9.30 -23.78 19.58
C LEU A 155 -9.15 -25.30 19.43
N ASP A 156 -9.25 -25.82 18.20
CA ASP A 156 -9.06 -27.25 17.90
C ASP A 156 -7.63 -27.72 18.16
N ARG A 157 -6.63 -26.85 17.93
CA ARG A 157 -5.24 -27.11 18.31
C ARG A 157 -5.04 -27.16 19.82
N GLY A 158 -5.97 -26.56 20.57
CA GLY A 158 -6.03 -26.59 22.03
C GLY A 158 -4.98 -25.71 22.70
N VAL A 159 -5.37 -25.01 23.76
CA VAL A 159 -4.40 -24.48 24.73
C VAL A 159 -3.86 -25.69 25.49
N ARG A 160 -2.60 -26.08 25.27
CA ARG A 160 -1.93 -27.11 26.08
C ARG A 160 -1.83 -26.64 27.53
N THR A 161 -2.80 -27.01 28.36
CA THR A 161 -2.75 -26.81 29.80
C THR A 161 -2.13 -28.03 30.46
N ASP A 162 -0.84 -28.28 30.23
CA ASP A 162 -0.04 -29.20 31.05
C ASP A 162 1.41 -28.71 31.04
N GLU A 163 2.07 -28.78 32.20
CA GLU A 163 3.37 -28.16 32.52
C GLU A 163 4.57 -28.58 31.63
N GLU A 164 4.36 -29.41 30.59
CA GLU A 164 5.38 -29.86 29.62
C GLU A 164 5.44 -29.02 28.32
N SER A 165 4.53 -28.07 28.10
CA SER A 165 4.44 -27.34 26.82
C SER A 165 5.34 -26.10 26.70
N LEU A 166 6.09 -25.71 27.75
CA LEU A 166 6.86 -24.46 27.72
C LEU A 166 8.19 -24.55 26.95
N PHE A 167 8.63 -25.77 26.60
CA PHE A 167 9.92 -26.03 25.93
C PHE A 167 9.84 -27.00 24.75
N THR A 168 8.66 -27.48 24.35
CA THR A 168 8.55 -28.17 23.06
C THR A 168 8.50 -27.10 21.96
N GLU A 169 9.66 -26.79 21.41
CA GLU A 169 9.76 -26.14 20.09
C GLU A 169 8.87 -26.96 19.15
N SER A 170 7.70 -26.42 18.86
CA SER A 170 6.87 -27.01 17.84
C SER A 170 7.68 -26.92 16.56
N GLU A 171 7.86 -28.06 15.89
CA GLU A 171 8.08 -28.08 14.44
C GLU A 171 6.80 -27.56 13.75
N THR A 172 6.35 -26.36 14.12
CA THR A 172 5.74 -25.51 13.12
C THR A 172 6.78 -25.49 12.01
N LYS A 173 6.37 -25.94 10.83
CA LYS A 173 7.07 -25.50 9.62
C LYS A 173 6.90 -23.99 9.60
N ILE A 174 7.71 -23.26 10.37
CA ILE A 174 8.06 -21.89 10.07
C ILE A 174 8.50 -22.03 8.62
N LYS A 175 7.61 -21.64 7.70
CA LYS A 175 7.90 -21.75 6.28
C LYS A 175 9.23 -21.01 6.14
N LYS A 176 10.28 -21.78 5.87
CA LYS A 176 11.64 -21.27 5.66
C LYS A 176 11.50 -20.02 4.82
N GLU A 177 12.19 -18.96 5.23
CA GLU A 177 12.33 -17.68 4.51
C GLU A 177 11.95 -17.86 3.04
N ARG A 178 10.84 -17.23 2.61
CA ARG A 178 10.37 -17.30 1.22
C ARG A 178 11.60 -17.12 0.35
N LYS A 179 11.92 -18.11 -0.51
CA LYS A 179 13.14 -18.05 -1.29
C LYS A 179 13.06 -16.76 -2.09
N ILE A 180 14.19 -16.07 -2.24
CA ILE A 180 14.27 -14.80 -2.98
C ILE A 180 13.57 -14.93 -4.35
N ASN A 181 13.65 -16.10 -4.98
CA ASN A 181 12.98 -16.40 -6.24
C ASN A 181 11.44 -16.39 -6.15
N ASP A 182 10.82 -16.84 -5.05
CA ASP A 182 9.36 -16.79 -4.87
C ASP A 182 8.85 -15.35 -4.67
N ILE A 183 9.73 -14.41 -4.30
CA ILE A 183 9.45 -12.97 -4.20
C ILE A 183 9.58 -12.30 -5.58
N PHE A 184 10.51 -12.79 -6.42
CA PHE A 184 10.78 -12.25 -7.76
C PHE A 184 10.01 -12.93 -8.91
N ASP A 185 9.41 -14.10 -8.67
CA ASP A 185 8.49 -14.79 -9.58
C ASP A 185 7.08 -14.15 -9.57
N ASP A 186 6.89 -13.04 -8.86
CA ASP A 186 5.72 -12.17 -8.94
C ASP A 186 5.96 -11.19 -10.11
N PRO A 187 5.42 -11.45 -11.33
CA PRO A 187 5.76 -10.70 -12.55
C PRO A 187 5.38 -9.21 -12.49
N GLY A 188 4.67 -8.78 -11.44
CA GLY A 188 4.25 -7.39 -11.28
C GLY A 188 5.24 -6.46 -10.58
N PHE A 189 6.35 -6.96 -10.01
CA PHE A 189 7.29 -6.11 -9.25
C PHE A 189 8.48 -5.58 -10.06
N LEU A 190 8.78 -6.15 -11.24
CA LEU A 190 10.01 -5.87 -11.99
C LEU A 190 9.83 -5.46 -13.44
N GLU A 191 8.62 -5.12 -13.89
CA GLU A 191 8.45 -4.47 -15.19
C GLU A 191 8.55 -2.94 -14.99
N PHE A 192 9.80 -2.46 -14.90
CA PHE A 192 10.21 -1.05 -15.03
C PHE A 192 11.05 -0.88 -16.30
#